data_AF-A0A4Q5QKX2-F1
#
_entry.id   AF-A0A4Q5QKX2-F1
#
_cell.length_a   1.000
_cell.length_b   1.000
_cell.length_c   1.000
_cell.angle_alpha   90.00
_cell.angle_beta   90.00
_cell.angle_gamma   90.00
#
_symmetry.space_group_name_H-M   'P 1'
#
loop_
_entity.id
_entity.type
_entity.pdbx_description
1 polymer ?
#
loop_
_entity_poly.entity_id
_entity_poly.type
_entity_poly.pdbx_seq_one_letter_code
_entity_poly.pdbx_strand_id
1 'polypeptide(L)'
;MNNFDIDSLLKISELTSELEFERASALELRLRWMIKKDPSLKPLRKHLRALVKAYEQAFWTDEKRITDNQIAESDKALELISYENQFIRK
;
A
#
# COMPACT_ATOMS: atom_id res chain seq x y z
N MET A 1 7.28 -14.52 -3.51
CA MET A 1 6.20 -14.19 -2.56
C MET A 1 5.48 -15.50 -2.33
N ASN A 2 5.56 -16.02 -1.11
CA ASN A 2 5.04 -17.35 -0.82
C ASN A 2 3.55 -17.22 -0.44
N ASN A 3 2.77 -18.30 -0.56
CA ASN A 3 1.33 -18.26 -0.23
C ASN A 3 1.06 -17.76 1.19
N PHE A 4 1.96 -18.06 2.13
CA PHE A 4 1.89 -17.59 3.52
C PHE A 4 1.92 -16.06 3.65
N ASP A 5 2.70 -15.37 2.81
CA ASP A 5 2.76 -13.90 2.77
C ASP A 5 1.48 -13.31 2.17
N ILE A 6 0.84 -14.03 1.25
CA ILE A 6 -0.40 -13.61 0.60
C ILE A 6 -1.57 -13.74 1.59
N ASP A 7 -1.67 -14.89 2.28
CA ASP A 7 -2.75 -15.17 3.23
C ASP A 7 -2.72 -14.23 4.44
N SER A 8 -1.53 -13.81 4.88
CA SER A 8 -1.38 -12.82 5.94
C SER A 8 -1.84 -11.44 5.48
N LEU A 9 -1.45 -10.98 4.27
CA LEU A 9 -1.92 -9.71 3.73
C LEU A 9 -3.43 -9.67 3.48
N LEU A 10 -4.03 -10.81 3.10
CA LEU A 10 -5.48 -10.92 2.92
C LEU A 10 -6.27 -10.81 4.24
N LYS A 11 -5.62 -11.01 5.39
CA LYS A 11 -6.25 -10.88 6.71
C LYS A 11 -6.26 -9.44 7.25
N ILE A 12 -5.49 -8.54 6.65
CA ILE A 12 -5.48 -7.12 7.04
C ILE A 12 -6.85 -6.53 6.73
N SER A 13 -7.54 -5.99 7.74
CA SER A 13 -8.87 -5.40 7.60
C SER A 13 -8.84 -3.89 7.35
N GLU A 14 -7.79 -3.22 7.80
CA GLU A 14 -7.64 -1.77 7.70
C GLU A 14 -6.15 -1.37 7.66
N LEU A 15 -5.90 -0.16 7.18
CA LEU A 15 -4.58 0.49 7.22
C LEU A 15 -4.63 1.56 8.31
N THR A 16 -3.60 1.61 9.13
CA THR A 16 -3.60 2.42 10.37
C THR A 16 -2.53 3.51 10.36
N SER A 17 -1.67 3.56 9.34
CA SER A 17 -0.59 4.54 9.23
C SER A 17 -0.25 4.86 7.77
N GLU A 18 0.39 6.01 7.55
CA GLU A 18 0.90 6.42 6.23
C GLU A 18 1.92 5.40 5.67
N LEU A 19 2.69 4.75 6.53
CA LEU A 19 3.62 3.71 6.10
C LEU A 19 2.89 2.47 5.57
N GLU A 20 1.86 2.00 6.26
CA GLU A 20 1.03 0.89 5.78
C GLU A 20 0.31 1.26 4.48
N PHE A 21 -0.19 2.49 4.40
CA PHE A 21 -0.80 3.05 3.20
C PHE A 21 0.15 3.02 2.00
N GLU A 22 1.35 3.60 2.13
CA GLU A 22 2.33 3.65 1.06
C GLU A 22 2.83 2.26 0.65
N ARG A 23 3.04 1.35 1.61
CA ARG A 23 3.38 -0.06 1.30
C ARG A 23 2.28 -0.74 0.49
N ALA A 24 1.03 -0.61 0.94
CA ALA A 24 -0.12 -1.22 0.28
C ALA A 24 -0.31 -0.67 -1.15
N SER A 25 -0.18 0.65 -1.31
CA SER A 25 -0.23 1.36 -2.59
C SER A 25 0.87 0.88 -3.55
N ALA A 26 2.13 0.84 -3.09
CA ALA A 26 3.24 0.36 -3.89
C ALA A 26 3.08 -1.11 -4.30
N LEU A 27 2.60 -1.97 -3.40
CA LEU A 27 2.37 -3.39 -3.69
C LEU A 27 1.20 -3.58 -4.67
N GLU A 28 0.09 -2.86 -4.52
CA GLU A 28 -1.06 -2.91 -5.44
C GLU A 28 -0.62 -2.64 -6.89
N LEU A 29 0.22 -1.61 -7.08
CA LEU A 29 0.75 -1.22 -8.39
C LEU A 29 1.69 -2.30 -8.96
N ARG A 30 2.54 -2.91 -8.13
CA ARG A 30 3.41 -4.03 -8.54
C ARG A 30 2.60 -5.25 -8.98
N LEU A 31 1.57 -5.60 -8.22
CA LEU A 31 0.71 -6.75 -8.51
C LEU A 31 0.03 -6.62 -9.88
N ARG A 32 -0.24 -5.41 -10.38
CA ARG A 32 -0.76 -5.21 -11.74
C ARG A 32 0.11 -5.91 -12.80
N TRP A 33 1.44 -5.84 -12.65
CA TRP A 33 2.38 -6.47 -13.58
C TRP A 33 2.52 -7.96 -13.32
N MET A 34 2.58 -8.36 -12.04
CA MET A 34 2.74 -9.76 -11.65
C MET A 34 1.53 -10.62 -12.06
N ILE A 35 0.32 -10.07 -12.02
CA ILE A 35 -0.92 -10.76 -12.43
C ILE A 35 -0.89 -11.26 -13.88
N LYS A 36 -0.11 -10.60 -14.76
CA LYS A 36 0.06 -11.07 -16.15
C LYS A 36 0.76 -12.43 -16.21
N LYS A 37 1.61 -12.73 -15.24
CA LYS A 37 2.36 -14.00 -15.12
C LYS A 37 1.64 -14.98 -14.20
N ASP A 38 1.02 -14.47 -13.13
CA ASP A 38 0.30 -15.27 -12.14
C ASP A 38 -1.08 -14.65 -11.82
N PRO A 39 -2.14 -15.11 -12.49
CA PRO A 39 -3.50 -14.62 -12.25
C PRO A 39 -4.04 -14.87 -10.84
N SER A 40 -3.44 -15.79 -10.05
CA SER A 40 -3.89 -16.09 -8.69
C SER A 40 -3.74 -14.90 -7.73
N LEU A 41 -2.92 -13.91 -8.10
CA LEU A 41 -2.68 -12.69 -7.33
C LEU A 41 -3.81 -11.64 -7.44
N LYS A 42 -4.81 -11.88 -8.30
CA LYS A 42 -5.94 -10.94 -8.49
C LYS A 42 -6.70 -10.61 -7.21
N PRO A 43 -7.07 -11.58 -6.34
CA PRO A 43 -7.79 -11.30 -5.10
C PRO A 43 -6.99 -10.40 -4.16
N LEU A 44 -5.68 -10.68 -4.00
CA LEU A 44 -4.80 -9.85 -3.18
C LEU A 44 -4.75 -8.41 -3.67
N ARG A 45 -4.58 -8.19 -4.98
CA ARG A 45 -4.59 -6.83 -5.54
C ARG A 45 -5.94 -6.12 -5.31
N LYS A 46 -7.05 -6.84 -5.47
CA LYS A 46 -8.39 -6.28 -5.21
C LYS A 46 -8.54 -5.88 -3.74
N HIS A 47 -8.04 -6.71 -2.83
CA HIS A 47 -8.04 -6.46 -1.40
C HIS A 47 -7.25 -5.20 -1.03
N LEU A 48 -5.98 -5.13 -1.44
CA LEU A 48 -5.13 -3.96 -1.18
C LEU A 48 -5.72 -2.67 -1.76
N ARG A 49 -6.30 -2.75 -2.96
CA ARG A 49 -6.99 -1.59 -3.56
C ARG A 49 -8.17 -1.11 -2.73
N ALA A 50 -8.92 -2.02 -2.09
CA ALA A 50 -10.03 -1.64 -1.23
C ALA A 50 -9.52 -0.95 0.04
N LEU A 51 -8.46 -1.48 0.65
CA LEU A 51 -7.79 -0.91 1.82
C LEU A 51 -7.24 0.51 1.54
N VAL A 52 -6.49 0.66 0.44
CA VAL A 52 -5.94 1.95 -0.02
C VAL A 52 -7.04 2.99 -0.17
N LYS A 53 -8.12 2.65 -0.89
CA LYS A 53 -9.25 3.57 -1.08
C LYS A 53 -9.95 3.95 0.21
N ALA A 54 -10.11 2.99 1.14
CA ALA A 54 -10.73 3.26 2.43
C ALA A 54 -9.89 4.25 3.25
N TYR A 55 -8.56 4.10 3.22
CA TYR A 55 -7.64 5.01 3.88
C TYR A 55 -7.66 6.42 3.26
N GLU A 56 -7.55 6.52 1.93
CA GLU A 56 -7.66 7.81 1.20
C GLU A 56 -8.97 8.52 1.54
N GLN A 57 -10.07 7.77 1.59
CA GLN A 57 -11.39 8.30 1.91
C GLN A 57 -11.48 8.86 3.32
N ALA A 58 -10.81 8.22 4.29
CA ALA A 58 -10.84 8.59 5.70
C ALA A 58 -9.90 9.76 6.04
N PHE A 59 -8.70 9.80 5.44
CA PHE A 59 -7.63 10.70 5.86
C PHE A 59 -7.25 11.78 4.84
N TRP A 60 -7.52 11.56 3.53
CA TRP A 60 -7.00 12.41 2.45
C TRP A 60 -8.06 13.09 1.58
N THR A 61 -9.36 12.87 1.84
CA THR A 61 -10.44 13.40 0.97
C THR A 61 -10.88 14.83 1.31
N ASP A 62 -10.76 15.26 2.57
CA ASP A 62 -11.11 16.62 2.98
C ASP A 62 -9.83 17.46 3.11
N GLU A 63 -9.49 18.20 2.04
CA GLU A 63 -8.29 19.04 1.98
C GLU A 63 -8.15 20.00 3.16
N LYS A 64 -9.27 20.47 3.73
CA LYS A 64 -9.26 21.42 4.86
C LYS A 64 -8.88 20.76 6.20
N ARG A 65 -8.92 19.43 6.29
CA ARG A 65 -8.57 18.65 7.48
C ARG A 65 -7.17 18.06 7.42
N ILE A 66 -6.52 18.10 6.25
CA ILE A 66 -5.14 17.64 6.09
C ILE A 66 -4.23 18.60 6.86
N THR A 67 -3.36 18.05 7.69
CA THR A 67 -2.41 18.82 8.50
C THR A 67 -0.99 18.71 7.94
N ASP A 68 -0.15 19.71 8.22
CA ASP A 68 1.26 19.67 7.84
C ASP A 68 2.00 18.46 8.43
N ASN A 69 1.59 18.01 9.62
CA ASN A 69 2.14 16.80 10.24
C ASN A 69 1.80 15.55 9.42
N GLN A 70 0.56 15.42 8.96
CA GLN A 70 0.13 14.29 8.13
C GLN A 70 0.89 14.27 6.80
N ILE A 71 1.10 15.45 6.18
CA ILE A 71 1.94 15.59 4.98
C ILE A 71 3.38 15.14 5.27
N ALA A 72 3.97 15.59 6.38
CA ALA A 72 5.32 15.21 6.77
C ALA A 72 5.46 13.71 7.09
N GLU A 73 4.42 13.06 7.62
CA GLU A 73 4.38 11.60 7.83
C GLU A 73 4.30 10.85 6.49
N SER A 74 3.46 11.31 5.57
CA SER A 74 3.38 10.80 4.20
C SER A 74 4.72 10.90 3.48
N ASP A 75 5.40 12.05 3.54
CA ASP A 75 6.69 12.25 2.90
C ASP A 75 7.76 11.27 3.43
N LYS A 76 7.81 11.06 4.75
CA LYS A 76 8.72 10.09 5.37
C LYS A 76 8.39 8.65 4.96
N ALA A 77 7.10 8.31 4.90
CA ALA A 77 6.65 7.00 4.46
C ALA A 77 7.10 6.75 3.01
N LEU A 78 6.85 7.70 2.10
CA LEU A 78 7.28 7.65 0.71
C LEU A 78 8.80 7.48 0.57
N GLU A 79 9.59 8.23 1.35
CA GLU A 79 11.04 8.11 1.37
C GLU A 79 11.49 6.70 1.79
N LEU A 80 10.89 6.15 2.85
CA LEU A 80 11.19 4.80 3.32
C LEU A 80 10.86 3.74 2.25
N ILE A 81 9.72 3.85 1.58
CA ILE A 81 9.35 2.94 0.48
C ILE A 81 10.28 3.08 -0.71
N SER A 82 10.73 4.29 -1.02
CA SER A 82 11.77 4.49 -2.03
C SER A 82 13.04 3.74 -1.69
N TYR A 83 13.51 3.80 -0.44
CA TYR A 83 14.68 3.05 0.02
C TYR A 83 14.48 1.53 -0.03
N GLU A 84 13.34 1.02 0.43
CA GLU A 84 12.99 -0.42 0.31
C GLU A 84 13.08 -0.88 -1.15
N ASN A 85 12.56 -0.07 -2.07
CA ASN A 85 12.53 -0.37 -3.49
C ASN A 85 13.90 -0.30 -4.16
N GLN A 86 14.77 0.61 -3.72
CA GLN A 86 16.14 0.72 -4.20
C GLN A 86 17.01 -0.41 -3.67
N PHE A 87 16.85 -0.80 -2.40
CA PHE A 87 17.57 -1.91 -1.79
C PHE A 87 17.30 -3.22 -2.52
N ILE A 88 16.04 -3.51 -2.84
CA ILE A 88 15.64 -4.73 -3.58
C ILE A 88 16.22 -4.78 -5.01
N ARG A 89 16.66 -3.65 -5.57
CA ARG A 89 17.22 -3.56 -6.94
C ARG A 89 18.74 -3.73 -7.00
N LYS A 90 19.44 -3.85 -5.86
CA LYS A 90 20.88 -4.18 -5.79
C LYS A 90 21.08 -5.65 -5.45
#